data_AF-A0AAU4ICL0-F1
#
_entry.id   AF-A0AAU4ICL0-F1
#
_cell.length_a   1.000
_cell.length_b   1.000
_cell.length_c   1.000
_cell.angle_alpha   90.00
_cell.angle_beta   90.00
_cell.angle_gamma   90.00
#
_symmetry.space_group_name_H-M   'P 1'
#
loop_
_entity.id
_entity.type
_entity.pdbx_description
1 polymer ?
#
loop_
_entity_poly.entity_id
_entity_poly.type
_entity_poly.pdbx_seq_one_letter_code
_entity_poly.pdbx_strand_id
1 'polypeptide(L)'
;MIANIVKPGRNTRGVLNYLYDTVRSKDHTDPHQVASWDGFAPDPGRNPNATLAQLATALDLRVKQAGDRAPKAHVWHCSIRAAPEDRILSDDDWATIARRVLNATGIAPAGDPDACRWVAVRHADDHIHIVATKVRADLRQPRNWNDYPRADKELAAIEKEYGLRQVVRGDRTAAKRPTRAEQEKARRNGHATTPRERLRTTVRTALAAAASTEEFFQVLTGAGVLVDIQHFPSGDVRGYKVALDGDTNKEGQPVWFSGSVLAPDLSYPKIAERFTDAPAPPSPQAGHRRPAWQQVTDATDLIPDLLTRSDDGAAQAHIAVLAETLDALPLIAPDDLRPQLLKAAAAFERANRSRIRARHEQAHANRRAVKAILREPAPKDAAALAIMLDVIWLAVIAARHWHQARQHDQQAEAARQTAEHLRAAYQQASAQPTAVIAQRGQLLAVRVRERQVALLRQVLPGLAEQILAEPGWPALAATLADTQAASHNPAVLLAEAATRRELDTATAISDVLVWRLRRTADLPTTDNPDTPTRGNRPASTPAPAAQPANQAANRAARRR
;
A
#
# COMPACT_ATOMS: atom_id res chain seq x y z
N MET A 1 -8.07 22.49 5.16
CA MET A 1 -9.54 22.32 5.28
C MET A 1 -10.03 21.14 4.44
N ILE A 2 -11.13 20.50 4.85
CA ILE A 2 -11.75 19.40 4.10
C ILE A 2 -13.27 19.63 4.02
N ALA A 3 -13.85 19.48 2.83
CA ALA A 3 -15.29 19.44 2.63
C ALA A 3 -15.83 18.01 2.64
N ASN A 4 -17.03 17.82 3.17
CA ASN A 4 -17.82 16.62 2.99
C ASN A 4 -19.22 16.99 2.47
N ILE A 5 -19.47 16.68 1.19
CA ILE A 5 -20.78 16.86 0.57
C ILE A 5 -21.50 15.51 0.59
N VAL A 6 -22.57 15.41 1.37
CA VAL A 6 -23.33 14.16 1.48
C VAL A 6 -24.29 13.98 0.31
N LYS A 7 -24.77 12.76 0.09
CA LYS A 7 -25.82 12.50 -0.90
C LYS A 7 -27.04 13.40 -0.61
N PRO A 8 -27.65 14.02 -1.64
CA PRO A 8 -28.79 14.90 -1.43
C PRO A 8 -29.91 14.22 -0.64
N GLY A 9 -30.44 14.97 0.34
CA GLY A 9 -31.52 14.53 1.22
C GLY A 9 -32.87 15.06 0.76
N ARG A 10 -33.93 14.64 1.48
CA ARG A 10 -35.33 15.05 1.22
C ARG A 10 -36.02 15.73 2.40
N ASN A 11 -35.29 16.00 3.48
CA ASN A 11 -35.86 16.52 4.74
C ASN A 11 -35.00 17.65 5.31
N THR A 12 -35.33 18.90 4.94
CA THR A 12 -34.63 20.10 5.38
C THR A 12 -34.67 20.25 6.90
N ARG A 13 -35.85 20.06 7.51
CA ARG A 13 -36.01 20.11 8.98
C ARG A 13 -35.20 19.03 9.69
N GLY A 14 -35.12 17.83 9.14
CA GLY A 14 -34.32 16.74 9.70
C GLY A 14 -32.83 17.07 9.73
N VAL A 15 -32.30 17.70 8.68
CA VAL A 15 -30.91 18.17 8.65
C VAL A 15 -30.73 19.30 9.66
N LEU A 16 -31.63 20.30 9.71
CA LEU A 16 -31.54 21.38 10.70
C LEU A 16 -31.58 20.87 12.15
N ASN A 17 -32.44 19.89 12.45
CA ASN A 17 -32.44 19.26 13.78
C ASN A 17 -31.06 18.69 14.14
N TYR A 18 -30.39 18.04 13.19
CA TYR A 18 -29.05 17.51 13.41
C TYR A 18 -28.00 18.62 13.63
N LEU A 19 -28.07 19.71 12.85
CA LEU A 19 -27.14 20.84 12.97
C LEU A 19 -27.19 21.51 14.35
N TYR A 20 -28.37 21.62 14.96
CA TYR A 20 -28.57 22.28 16.26
C TYR A 20 -28.65 21.31 17.45
N ASP A 21 -28.45 20.01 17.25
CA ASP A 21 -28.47 19.00 18.33
C ASP A 21 -27.10 18.93 19.03
N THR A 22 -27.02 19.42 20.27
CA THR A 22 -25.82 19.36 21.12
C THR A 22 -25.77 18.12 22.02
N VAL A 23 -26.82 17.30 22.04
CA VAL A 23 -26.95 16.14 22.93
C VAL A 23 -26.49 14.86 22.23
N ARG A 24 -26.98 14.61 21.02
CA ARG A 24 -26.64 13.38 20.27
C ARG A 24 -25.43 13.57 19.38
N SER A 25 -25.19 14.78 18.90
CA SER A 25 -24.03 15.10 18.05
C SER A 25 -22.90 15.62 18.93
N LYS A 26 -22.03 14.72 19.39
CA LYS A 26 -20.95 15.02 20.35
C LYS A 26 -19.97 16.12 19.91
N ASP A 27 -19.91 16.41 18.62
CA ASP A 27 -19.01 17.42 18.04
C ASP A 27 -19.67 18.81 17.92
N HIS A 28 -20.93 18.96 18.33
CA HIS A 28 -21.68 20.22 18.25
C HIS A 28 -21.77 20.83 19.64
N THR A 29 -21.09 21.95 19.87
CA THR A 29 -21.01 22.62 21.18
C THR A 29 -21.75 23.95 21.22
N ASP A 30 -21.71 24.74 20.14
CA ASP A 30 -22.31 26.08 20.07
C ASP A 30 -22.93 26.35 18.69
N PRO A 31 -24.08 25.73 18.35
CA PRO A 31 -24.69 25.90 17.03
C PRO A 31 -25.31 27.29 16.85
N HIS A 32 -24.84 28.04 15.85
CA HIS A 32 -25.37 29.35 15.46
C HIS A 32 -25.10 29.66 13.98
N GLN A 33 -25.88 30.56 13.39
CA GLN A 33 -25.67 30.97 12.00
C GLN A 33 -24.54 31.98 11.88
N VAL A 34 -23.66 31.75 10.91
CA VAL A 34 -22.61 32.69 10.51
C VAL A 34 -22.96 33.42 9.21
N ALA A 35 -23.85 32.84 8.38
CA ALA A 35 -24.37 33.48 7.18
C ALA A 35 -25.66 32.83 6.66
N SER A 36 -26.46 33.58 5.91
CA SER A 36 -27.63 33.11 5.18
C SER A 36 -27.72 33.73 3.78
N TRP A 37 -28.63 33.21 2.95
CA TRP A 37 -28.88 33.69 1.58
C TRP A 37 -29.26 35.18 1.49
N ASP A 38 -29.83 35.74 2.56
CA ASP A 38 -30.32 37.11 2.64
C ASP A 38 -29.64 37.95 3.74
N GLY A 39 -28.84 37.34 4.62
CA GLY A 39 -28.27 37.99 5.81
C GLY A 39 -29.26 38.21 6.96
N PHE A 40 -30.53 37.80 6.82
CA PHE A 40 -31.60 38.05 7.80
C PHE A 40 -32.40 36.81 8.18
N ALA A 41 -31.97 35.63 7.75
CA ALA A 41 -32.65 34.38 8.09
C ALA A 41 -32.69 34.21 9.62
N PRO A 42 -33.82 33.76 10.18
CA PRO A 42 -33.95 33.63 11.63
C PRO A 42 -32.95 32.59 12.15
N ASP A 43 -32.18 32.95 13.19
CA ASP A 43 -31.20 32.08 13.84
C ASP A 43 -31.72 31.43 15.14
N PRO A 44 -32.12 30.14 15.12
CA PRO A 44 -32.55 29.44 16.34
C PRO A 44 -31.46 29.29 17.40
N GLY A 45 -30.18 29.45 17.05
CA GLY A 45 -29.05 29.35 17.99
C GLY A 45 -28.78 30.61 18.80
N ARG A 46 -29.36 31.75 18.38
CA ARG A 46 -29.14 33.07 19.00
C ARG A 46 -30.43 33.84 19.27
N ASN A 47 -31.51 33.55 18.54
CA ASN A 47 -32.81 34.16 18.72
C ASN A 47 -33.80 33.15 19.33
N PRO A 48 -34.25 33.34 20.58
CA PRO A 48 -35.16 32.40 21.24
C PRO A 48 -36.54 32.32 20.59
N ASN A 49 -36.93 33.32 19.79
CA ASN A 49 -38.19 33.33 19.05
C ASN A 49 -38.08 32.68 17.66
N ALA A 50 -36.87 32.36 17.21
CA ALA A 50 -36.63 31.67 15.95
C ALA A 50 -36.71 30.16 16.14
N THR A 51 -37.50 29.49 15.31
CA THR A 51 -37.64 28.03 15.34
C THR A 51 -37.02 27.38 14.10
N LEU A 52 -36.53 26.15 14.26
CA LEU A 52 -36.09 25.32 13.13
C LEU A 52 -37.20 25.09 12.09
N ALA A 53 -38.48 25.23 12.47
CA ALA A 53 -39.61 25.06 11.57
C ALA A 53 -39.78 26.27 10.64
N GLN A 54 -39.63 27.47 11.19
CA GLN A 54 -39.62 28.71 10.41
C GLN A 54 -38.44 28.73 9.45
N LEU A 55 -37.24 28.37 9.93
CA LEU A 55 -36.05 28.33 9.08
C LEU A 55 -36.19 27.28 7.95
N ALA A 56 -36.68 26.07 8.27
CA ALA A 56 -36.96 25.06 7.25
C ALA A 56 -37.98 25.56 6.21
N THR A 57 -39.04 26.23 6.66
CA THR A 57 -40.06 26.81 5.78
C THR A 57 -39.48 27.88 4.87
N ALA A 58 -38.60 28.74 5.39
CA ALA A 58 -37.91 29.75 4.60
C ALA A 58 -37.00 29.11 3.54
N LEU A 59 -36.19 28.11 3.92
CA LEU A 59 -35.33 27.38 2.98
C LEU A 59 -36.14 26.65 1.90
N ASP A 60 -37.23 25.98 2.27
CA ASP A 60 -38.07 25.19 1.36
C ASP A 60 -39.06 26.04 0.53
N LEU A 61 -39.06 27.37 0.65
CA LEU A 61 -40.04 28.22 -0.05
C LEU A 61 -40.10 27.92 -1.55
N ARG A 62 -38.94 27.88 -2.23
CA ARG A 62 -38.87 27.62 -3.68
C ARG A 62 -39.17 26.17 -4.03
N VAL A 63 -38.83 25.23 -3.15
CA VAL A 63 -39.17 23.81 -3.28
C VAL A 63 -40.69 23.63 -3.30
N LYS A 64 -41.39 24.27 -2.36
CA LYS A 64 -42.86 24.26 -2.29
C LYS A 64 -43.50 24.92 -3.51
N GLN A 65 -42.95 26.04 -3.98
CA GLN A 65 -43.45 26.72 -5.20
C GLN A 65 -43.24 25.88 -6.46
N ALA A 66 -42.14 25.12 -6.56
CA ALA A 66 -41.89 24.24 -7.69
C ALA A 66 -42.79 22.99 -7.71
N GLY A 67 -43.37 22.60 -6.57
CA GLY A 67 -44.26 21.45 -6.45
C GLY A 67 -43.62 20.17 -6.99
N ASP A 68 -44.32 19.45 -7.86
CA ASP A 68 -43.86 18.19 -8.46
C ASP A 68 -42.61 18.33 -9.34
N ARG A 69 -42.25 19.56 -9.76
CA ARG A 69 -41.02 19.82 -10.52
C ARG A 69 -39.78 19.88 -9.63
N ALA A 70 -39.95 19.97 -8.31
CA ALA A 70 -38.83 19.97 -7.38
C ALA A 70 -38.12 18.60 -7.36
N PRO A 71 -36.79 18.56 -7.18
CA PRO A 71 -36.09 17.30 -7.02
C PRO A 71 -36.59 16.55 -5.78
N LYS A 72 -36.86 15.24 -5.90
CA LYS A 72 -37.21 14.40 -4.74
C LYS A 72 -36.18 14.46 -3.61
N ALA A 73 -34.92 14.69 -3.97
CA ALA A 73 -33.82 14.92 -3.04
C ALA A 73 -33.29 16.36 -3.21
N HIS A 74 -34.04 17.31 -2.66
CA HIS A 74 -33.79 18.75 -2.83
C HIS A 74 -32.78 19.33 -1.84
N VAL A 75 -32.39 18.62 -0.78
CA VAL A 75 -31.49 19.16 0.25
C VAL A 75 -30.05 18.88 -0.12
N TRP A 76 -29.25 19.94 -0.27
CA TRP A 76 -27.81 19.88 -0.39
C TRP A 76 -27.18 20.22 0.97
N HIS A 77 -26.23 19.40 1.43
CA HIS A 77 -25.55 19.57 2.70
C HIS A 77 -24.05 19.35 2.53
N CYS A 78 -23.28 20.34 2.93
CA CYS A 78 -21.82 20.35 2.92
C CYS A 78 -21.31 20.74 4.30
N SER A 79 -20.49 19.91 4.93
CA SER A 79 -19.69 20.33 6.07
C SER A 79 -18.28 20.71 5.64
N ILE A 80 -17.70 21.72 6.28
CA ILE A 80 -16.31 22.17 6.05
C ILE A 80 -15.62 22.20 7.40
N ARG A 81 -14.45 21.57 7.49
CA ARG A 81 -13.64 21.50 8.71
C ARG A 81 -12.20 21.97 8.46
N ALA A 82 -11.67 22.81 9.35
CA ALA A 82 -10.28 23.23 9.41
C ALA A 82 -9.41 22.15 10.08
N ALA A 83 -8.09 22.20 9.86
CA ALA A 83 -7.20 21.28 10.56
C ALA A 83 -7.14 21.67 12.06
N PRO A 84 -6.99 20.71 12.98
CA PRO A 84 -6.86 21.03 14.42
C PRO A 84 -5.69 21.97 14.74
N GLU A 85 -4.65 21.98 13.91
CA GLU A 85 -3.47 22.84 14.06
C GLU A 85 -3.63 24.22 13.43
N ASP A 86 -4.72 24.47 12.68
CA ASP A 86 -5.01 25.78 12.11
C ASP A 86 -5.46 26.77 13.19
N ARG A 87 -5.26 28.07 12.94
CA ARG A 87 -5.85 29.12 13.79
C ARG A 87 -7.37 29.00 13.81
N ILE A 88 -7.99 29.35 14.94
CA ILE A 88 -9.45 29.47 15.03
C ILE A 88 -9.92 30.57 14.08
N LEU A 89 -10.87 30.24 13.22
CA LEU A 89 -11.49 31.17 12.28
C LEU A 89 -12.64 31.91 12.95
N SER A 90 -12.80 33.20 12.61
CA SER A 90 -13.93 34.02 13.06
C SER A 90 -15.23 33.64 12.32
N ASP A 91 -16.38 34.12 12.81
CA ASP A 91 -17.65 33.92 12.11
C ASP A 91 -17.66 34.60 10.73
N ASP A 92 -16.98 35.74 10.59
CA ASP A 92 -16.80 36.45 9.32
C ASP A 92 -15.91 35.67 8.34
N ASP A 93 -14.84 35.04 8.84
CA ASP A 93 -14.01 34.12 8.05
C ASP A 93 -14.88 32.96 7.53
N TRP A 94 -15.64 32.31 8.42
CA TRP A 94 -16.52 31.20 8.07
C TRP A 94 -17.64 31.60 7.10
N ALA A 95 -18.25 32.76 7.29
CA ALA A 95 -19.25 33.34 6.39
C ALA A 95 -18.67 33.54 4.98
N THR A 96 -17.45 34.06 4.90
CA THR A 96 -16.72 34.27 3.64
C THR A 96 -16.41 32.95 2.95
N ILE A 97 -15.91 31.97 3.69
CA ILE A 97 -15.63 30.61 3.20
C ILE A 97 -16.91 29.96 2.66
N ALA A 98 -18.03 30.06 3.38
CA ALA A 98 -19.30 29.49 2.96
C ALA A 98 -19.77 30.08 1.62
N ARG A 99 -19.76 31.41 1.47
CA ARG A 99 -20.14 32.08 0.21
C ARG A 99 -19.23 31.66 -0.95
N ARG A 100 -17.92 31.57 -0.73
CA ARG A 100 -16.96 31.10 -1.76
C ARG A 100 -17.24 29.67 -2.21
N VAL A 101 -17.50 28.76 -1.27
CA VAL A 101 -17.85 27.36 -1.61
C VAL A 101 -19.19 27.27 -2.32
N LEU A 102 -20.20 28.03 -1.90
CA LEU A 102 -21.51 28.08 -2.58
C LEU A 102 -21.42 28.62 -4.01
N ASN A 103 -20.57 29.64 -4.23
CA ASN A 103 -20.25 30.16 -5.55
C ASN A 103 -19.55 29.10 -6.40
N ALA A 104 -18.47 28.52 -5.86
CA ALA A 104 -17.66 27.52 -6.54
C ALA A 104 -18.49 26.28 -6.92
N THR A 105 -19.42 25.84 -6.07
CA THR A 105 -20.28 24.67 -6.31
C THR A 105 -21.47 24.95 -7.23
N GLY A 106 -21.77 26.21 -7.51
CA GLY A 106 -22.91 26.62 -8.33
C GLY A 106 -24.27 26.50 -7.63
N ILE A 107 -24.28 26.35 -6.30
CA ILE A 107 -25.50 26.37 -5.48
C ILE A 107 -26.01 27.81 -5.36
N ALA A 108 -25.12 28.75 -5.01
CA ALA A 108 -25.42 30.18 -4.99
C ALA A 108 -24.24 30.96 -5.60
N PRO A 109 -24.19 31.06 -6.95
CA PRO A 109 -23.20 31.89 -7.64
C PRO A 109 -23.24 33.36 -7.15
N ALA A 110 -22.08 33.99 -7.02
CA ALA A 110 -22.00 35.39 -6.61
C ALA A 110 -22.70 36.29 -7.64
N GLY A 111 -23.54 37.21 -7.15
CA GLY A 111 -24.30 38.15 -8.00
C GLY A 111 -25.54 37.54 -8.69
N ASP A 112 -25.87 36.28 -8.44
CA ASP A 112 -27.06 35.64 -8.99
C ASP A 112 -28.29 35.88 -8.08
N PRO A 113 -29.25 36.74 -8.49
CA PRO A 113 -30.42 37.05 -7.66
C PRO A 113 -31.37 35.85 -7.51
N ASP A 114 -31.26 34.86 -8.40
CA ASP A 114 -32.10 33.66 -8.41
C ASP A 114 -31.41 32.46 -7.75
N ALA A 115 -30.26 32.64 -7.10
CA ALA A 115 -29.53 31.60 -6.40
C ALA A 115 -30.41 30.79 -5.41
N CYS A 116 -29.98 29.56 -5.12
CA CYS A 116 -30.65 28.72 -4.14
C CYS A 116 -30.62 29.35 -2.73
N ARG A 117 -31.63 29.08 -1.91
CA ARG A 117 -31.62 29.47 -0.49
C ARG A 117 -30.70 28.56 0.31
N TRP A 118 -29.94 29.14 1.22
CA TRP A 118 -28.91 28.45 2.02
C TRP A 118 -28.62 29.12 3.36
N VAL A 119 -28.18 28.34 4.34
CA VAL A 119 -27.60 28.83 5.60
C VAL A 119 -26.29 28.13 5.90
N ALA A 120 -25.38 28.84 6.55
CA ALA A 120 -24.15 28.29 7.14
C ALA A 120 -24.24 28.38 8.65
N VAL A 121 -24.12 27.23 9.32
CA VAL A 121 -24.17 27.09 10.77
C VAL A 121 -22.81 26.67 11.28
N ARG A 122 -22.22 27.48 12.15
CA ARG A 122 -21.04 27.09 12.94
C ARG A 122 -21.51 26.41 14.21
N HIS A 123 -20.81 25.37 14.63
CA HIS A 123 -21.19 24.59 15.80
C HIS A 123 -20.01 24.11 16.65
N ALA A 124 -18.78 24.30 16.18
CA ALA A 124 -17.56 24.23 17.00
C ALA A 124 -16.50 25.18 16.43
N ASP A 125 -15.33 25.22 17.08
CA ASP A 125 -14.23 26.10 16.68
C ASP A 125 -13.70 25.80 15.26
N ASP A 126 -13.71 24.52 14.87
CA ASP A 126 -13.03 23.99 13.70
C ASP A 126 -13.95 23.74 12.49
N HIS A 127 -15.28 23.87 12.59
CA HIS A 127 -16.15 23.53 11.46
C HIS A 127 -17.53 24.22 11.37
N ILE A 128 -18.03 24.26 10.13
CA ILE A 128 -19.37 24.73 9.77
C ILE A 128 -20.12 23.71 8.92
N HIS A 129 -21.45 23.78 8.96
CA HIS A 129 -22.36 23.04 8.09
C HIS A 129 -23.16 24.03 7.22
N ILE A 130 -23.09 23.86 5.91
CA ILE A 130 -23.86 24.60 4.92
C ILE A 130 -25.01 23.73 4.44
N VAL A 131 -26.23 24.24 4.55
CA VAL A 131 -27.44 23.57 4.04
C VAL A 131 -28.10 24.48 3.02
N ALA A 132 -28.44 23.92 1.87
CA ALA A 132 -29.15 24.64 0.80
C ALA A 132 -30.28 23.79 0.23
N THR A 133 -31.29 24.45 -0.34
CA THR A 133 -32.36 23.79 -1.11
C THR A 133 -32.09 23.97 -2.59
N LYS A 134 -32.05 22.87 -3.35
CA LYS A 134 -31.66 22.80 -4.77
C LYS A 134 -32.76 23.28 -5.72
N VAL A 135 -33.44 24.37 -5.37
CA VAL A 135 -34.41 25.06 -6.23
C VAL A 135 -34.13 26.55 -6.17
N ARG A 136 -33.84 27.11 -7.33
CA ARG A 136 -33.58 28.53 -7.57
C ARG A 136 -34.86 29.36 -7.46
N ALA A 137 -34.75 30.68 -7.41
CA ALA A 137 -35.93 31.55 -7.41
C ALA A 137 -36.72 31.47 -8.74
N ASP A 138 -36.04 31.21 -9.85
CA ASP A 138 -36.62 30.91 -11.17
C ASP A 138 -37.20 29.48 -11.29
N LEU A 139 -37.27 28.74 -10.18
CA LEU A 139 -37.79 27.38 -10.04
C LEU A 139 -37.00 26.29 -10.78
N ARG A 140 -35.82 26.60 -11.33
CA ARG A 140 -34.91 25.59 -11.90
C ARG A 140 -34.00 25.00 -10.84
N GLN A 141 -33.37 23.87 -11.17
CA GLN A 141 -32.30 23.31 -10.37
C GLN A 141 -30.99 24.10 -10.54
N PRO A 142 -30.14 24.20 -9.51
CA PRO A 142 -28.81 24.80 -9.65
C PRO A 142 -27.93 23.95 -10.58
N ARG A 143 -26.98 24.61 -11.26
CA ARG A 143 -25.95 23.94 -12.07
C ARG A 143 -24.80 23.46 -11.17
N ASN A 144 -25.11 22.51 -10.30
CA ASN A 144 -24.20 22.01 -9.26
C ASN A 144 -23.48 20.71 -9.66
N TRP A 145 -23.30 20.46 -10.96
CA TRP A 145 -22.55 19.30 -11.43
C TRP A 145 -21.08 19.39 -10.97
N ASN A 146 -20.55 18.25 -10.51
CA ASN A 146 -19.19 18.12 -10.00
C ASN A 146 -18.87 19.08 -8.84
N ASP A 147 -19.83 19.28 -7.94
CA ASP A 147 -19.73 20.19 -6.80
C ASP A 147 -18.57 19.86 -5.86
N TYR A 148 -18.33 18.58 -5.53
CA TYR A 148 -17.23 18.21 -4.64
C TYR A 148 -15.85 18.65 -5.16
N PRO A 149 -15.41 18.33 -6.39
CA PRO A 149 -14.13 18.82 -6.89
C PRO A 149 -14.03 20.34 -7.01
N ARG A 150 -15.16 21.02 -7.26
CA ARG A 150 -15.21 22.48 -7.32
C ARG A 150 -15.04 23.10 -5.93
N ALA A 151 -15.71 22.55 -4.92
CA ALA A 151 -15.52 22.94 -3.52
C ALA A 151 -14.09 22.66 -3.05
N ASP A 152 -13.55 21.48 -3.34
CA ASP A 152 -12.19 21.10 -2.95
C ASP A 152 -11.12 22.02 -3.56
N LYS A 153 -11.28 22.39 -4.84
CA LYS A 153 -10.42 23.39 -5.51
C LYS A 153 -10.51 24.76 -4.83
N GLU A 154 -11.70 25.19 -4.46
CA GLU A 154 -11.89 26.48 -3.79
C GLU A 154 -11.26 26.47 -2.38
N LEU A 155 -11.43 25.38 -1.62
CA LEU A 155 -10.77 25.21 -0.33
C LEU A 155 -9.24 25.24 -0.46
N ALA A 156 -8.67 24.75 -1.57
CA ALA A 156 -7.22 24.83 -1.83
C ALA A 156 -6.76 26.28 -1.95
N ALA A 157 -7.54 27.09 -2.66
CA ALA A 157 -7.27 28.51 -2.81
C ALA A 157 -7.38 29.24 -1.46
N ILE A 158 -8.43 28.94 -0.67
CA ILE A 158 -8.61 29.53 0.65
C ILE A 158 -7.46 29.13 1.59
N GLU A 159 -7.06 27.86 1.63
CA GLU A 159 -5.94 27.41 2.46
C GLU A 159 -4.66 28.22 2.19
N LYS A 160 -4.35 28.43 0.91
CA LYS A 160 -3.19 29.22 0.50
C LYS A 160 -3.33 30.69 0.90
N GLU A 161 -4.49 31.28 0.66
CA GLU A 161 -4.77 32.69 0.94
C GLU A 161 -4.77 33.01 2.45
N TYR A 162 -5.32 32.11 3.26
CA TYR A 162 -5.49 32.30 4.70
C TYR A 162 -4.27 31.81 5.49
N GLY A 163 -3.26 31.25 4.82
CA GLY A 163 -2.08 30.66 5.45
C GLY A 163 -2.40 29.43 6.30
N LEU A 164 -3.46 28.69 5.95
CA LEU A 164 -3.88 27.47 6.65
C LEU A 164 -3.13 26.26 6.12
N ARG A 165 -3.23 25.15 6.85
CA ARG A 165 -2.70 23.84 6.44
C ARG A 165 -3.27 23.45 5.08
N GLN A 166 -2.38 23.43 4.08
CA GLN A 166 -2.70 22.95 2.75
C GLN A 166 -2.84 21.43 2.78
N VAL A 167 -4.06 20.95 2.54
CA VAL A 167 -4.35 19.52 2.56
C VAL A 167 -3.83 18.86 1.29
N VAL A 168 -3.10 17.75 1.43
CA VAL A 168 -2.69 16.91 0.29
C VAL A 168 -3.95 16.28 -0.32
N ARG A 169 -4.38 16.81 -1.46
CA ARG A 169 -5.63 16.37 -2.12
C ARG A 169 -5.45 15.04 -2.82
N GLY A 170 -6.43 14.15 -2.64
CA GLY A 170 -6.42 12.81 -3.21
C GLY A 170 -6.29 12.80 -4.73
N ASP A 171 -5.38 12.01 -5.26
CA ASP A 171 -5.22 11.84 -6.71
C ASP A 171 -6.28 10.92 -7.35
N ARG A 172 -7.31 10.50 -6.60
CA ARG A 172 -8.39 9.58 -7.00
C ARG A 172 -7.94 8.18 -7.44
N THR A 173 -6.69 7.79 -7.19
CA THR A 173 -6.24 6.43 -7.49
C THR A 173 -6.45 5.48 -6.31
N ALA A 174 -6.84 5.96 -5.12
CA ALA A 174 -7.01 5.12 -3.92
C ALA A 174 -8.26 4.24 -3.99
N ALA A 175 -8.17 3.03 -3.42
CA ALA A 175 -9.36 2.25 -3.11
C ALA A 175 -10.25 2.96 -2.09
N LYS A 176 -11.56 2.72 -2.17
CA LYS A 176 -12.51 3.29 -1.21
C LYS A 176 -12.18 2.78 0.19
N ARG A 177 -12.07 3.72 1.13
CA ARG A 177 -11.97 3.42 2.56
C ARG A 177 -13.29 2.82 3.05
N PRO A 178 -13.27 1.90 4.01
CA PRO A 178 -14.49 1.43 4.64
C PRO A 178 -15.24 2.60 5.28
N THR A 179 -16.56 2.58 5.13
CA THR A 179 -17.46 3.53 5.78
C THR A 179 -17.46 3.29 7.29
N ARG A 180 -17.87 4.32 8.04
CA ARG A 180 -18.08 4.20 9.49
C ARG A 180 -19.01 3.05 9.86
N ALA A 181 -20.07 2.82 9.08
CA ALA A 181 -20.99 1.71 9.31
C ALA A 181 -20.32 0.34 9.11
N GLU A 182 -19.45 0.19 8.11
CA GLU A 182 -18.66 -1.04 7.92
C GLU A 182 -17.71 -1.27 9.11
N GLN A 183 -17.04 -0.22 9.58
CA GLN A 183 -16.14 -0.30 10.74
C GLN A 183 -16.89 -0.65 12.03
N GLU A 184 -18.03 0.00 12.29
CA GLU A 184 -18.87 -0.29 13.45
C GLU A 184 -19.48 -1.71 13.40
N LYS A 185 -19.87 -2.20 12.21
CA LYS A 185 -20.30 -3.59 12.02
C LYS A 185 -19.17 -4.56 12.37
N ALA A 186 -17.96 -4.33 11.84
CA ALA A 186 -16.80 -5.17 12.13
C ALA A 186 -16.49 -5.21 13.64
N ARG A 187 -16.45 -4.04 14.29
CA ARG A 187 -16.21 -3.93 15.73
C ARG A 187 -17.27 -4.65 16.55
N ARG A 188 -18.56 -4.51 16.21
CA ARG A 188 -19.65 -5.23 16.90
C ARG A 188 -19.53 -6.74 16.79
N ASN A 189 -18.99 -7.22 15.68
CA ASN A 189 -18.77 -8.64 15.43
C ASN A 189 -17.39 -9.13 15.91
N GLY A 190 -16.64 -8.32 16.68
CA GLY A 190 -15.34 -8.72 17.23
C GLY A 190 -14.18 -8.74 16.22
N HIS A 191 -14.34 -8.13 15.04
CA HIS A 191 -13.30 -8.08 14.02
C HIS A 191 -12.57 -6.74 14.00
N ALA A 192 -11.23 -6.79 13.95
CA ALA A 192 -10.38 -5.60 13.83
C ALA A 192 -10.44 -4.93 12.45
N THR A 193 -10.78 -5.70 11.40
CA THR A 193 -10.84 -5.24 10.00
C THR A 193 -12.21 -5.52 9.40
N THR A 194 -12.65 -4.67 8.47
CA THR A 194 -13.94 -4.82 7.80
C THR A 194 -13.95 -5.99 6.81
N PRO A 195 -15.12 -6.58 6.49
CA PRO A 195 -15.25 -7.57 5.43
C PRO A 195 -14.64 -7.14 4.10
N ARG A 196 -14.81 -5.87 3.72
CA ARG A 196 -14.19 -5.27 2.53
C ARG A 196 -12.67 -5.36 2.54
N GLU A 197 -12.04 -5.03 3.66
CA GLU A 197 -10.57 -5.07 3.79
C GLU A 197 -10.06 -6.50 3.73
N ARG A 198 -10.69 -7.42 4.45
CA ARG A 198 -10.37 -8.85 4.39
C ARG A 198 -10.48 -9.40 2.97
N LEU A 199 -11.60 -9.14 2.28
CA LEU A 199 -11.79 -9.54 0.89
C LEU A 199 -10.73 -8.93 -0.04
N ARG A 200 -10.38 -7.66 0.16
CA ARG A 200 -9.34 -7.02 -0.65
C ARG A 200 -7.99 -7.73 -0.49
N THR A 201 -7.59 -8.01 0.76
CA THR A 201 -6.37 -8.77 1.05
C THR A 201 -6.42 -10.16 0.43
N THR A 202 -7.49 -10.93 0.66
CA THR A 202 -7.64 -12.28 0.10
C THR A 202 -7.62 -12.28 -1.43
N VAL A 203 -8.28 -11.32 -2.08
CA VAL A 203 -8.29 -11.18 -3.54
C VAL A 203 -6.90 -10.86 -4.08
N ARG A 204 -6.13 -9.98 -3.42
CA ARG A 204 -4.76 -9.67 -3.82
C ARG A 204 -3.84 -10.87 -3.70
N THR A 205 -3.92 -11.55 -2.56
CA THR A 205 -3.14 -12.77 -2.31
C THR A 205 -3.49 -13.88 -3.30
N ALA A 206 -4.78 -14.08 -3.61
CA ALA A 206 -5.20 -15.03 -4.64
C ALA A 206 -4.67 -14.66 -6.03
N LEU A 207 -4.67 -13.36 -6.37
CA LEU A 207 -4.12 -12.85 -7.63
C LEU A 207 -2.61 -13.08 -7.72
N ALA A 208 -1.87 -12.93 -6.62
CA ALA A 208 -0.44 -13.22 -6.57
C ALA A 208 -0.14 -14.72 -6.73
N ALA A 209 -1.04 -15.59 -6.27
CA ALA A 209 -0.87 -17.05 -6.32
C ALA A 209 -1.23 -17.67 -7.67
N ALA A 210 -2.25 -17.15 -8.35
CA ALA A 210 -2.81 -17.77 -9.54
C ALA A 210 -1.95 -17.56 -10.80
N ALA A 211 -1.90 -18.55 -11.69
CA ALA A 211 -1.28 -18.45 -13.02
C ALA A 211 -2.26 -17.98 -14.10
N SER A 212 -3.57 -18.22 -13.94
CA SER A 212 -4.62 -17.82 -14.89
C SER A 212 -5.86 -17.23 -14.18
N THR A 213 -6.83 -16.74 -14.96
CA THR A 213 -8.13 -16.29 -14.46
C THR A 213 -8.94 -17.41 -13.81
N GLU A 214 -8.84 -18.63 -14.31
CA GLU A 214 -9.55 -19.80 -13.80
C GLU A 214 -8.94 -20.23 -12.45
N GLU A 215 -7.61 -20.33 -12.38
CA GLU A 215 -6.91 -20.63 -11.13
C GLU A 215 -7.18 -19.53 -10.09
N PHE A 216 -7.29 -18.27 -10.50
CA PHE A 216 -7.64 -17.16 -9.61
C PHE A 216 -8.99 -17.37 -8.90
N PHE A 217 -10.03 -17.76 -9.63
CA PHE A 217 -11.34 -18.04 -9.02
C PHE A 217 -11.34 -19.32 -8.18
N GLN A 218 -10.56 -20.33 -8.56
CA GLN A 218 -10.38 -21.55 -7.76
C GLN A 218 -9.69 -21.25 -6.43
N VAL A 219 -8.61 -20.46 -6.44
CA VAL A 219 -7.88 -20.05 -5.23
C VAL A 219 -8.78 -19.24 -4.29
N LEU A 220 -9.59 -18.32 -4.83
CA LEU A 220 -10.57 -17.58 -4.04
C LEU A 220 -11.59 -18.50 -3.35
N THR A 221 -12.16 -19.43 -4.10
CA THR A 221 -13.16 -20.37 -3.59
C THR A 221 -12.53 -21.29 -2.53
N GLY A 222 -11.30 -21.78 -2.76
CA GLY A 222 -10.54 -22.57 -1.79
C GLY A 222 -10.18 -21.79 -0.51
N ALA A 223 -10.09 -20.46 -0.58
CA ALA A 223 -9.92 -19.58 0.57
C ALA A 223 -11.22 -19.27 1.32
N GLY A 224 -12.35 -19.93 0.98
CA GLY A 224 -13.65 -19.73 1.62
C GLY A 224 -14.35 -18.43 1.21
N VAL A 225 -13.97 -17.84 0.09
CA VAL A 225 -14.64 -16.66 -0.48
C VAL A 225 -15.75 -17.12 -1.42
N LEU A 226 -16.95 -16.57 -1.24
CA LEU A 226 -18.04 -16.76 -2.20
C LEU A 226 -17.73 -15.96 -3.46
N VAL A 227 -17.84 -16.57 -4.64
CA VAL A 227 -17.53 -15.94 -5.94
C VAL A 227 -18.76 -15.99 -6.85
N ASP A 228 -19.14 -14.84 -7.42
CA ASP A 228 -20.17 -14.70 -8.46
C ASP A 228 -19.53 -14.14 -9.73
N ILE A 229 -19.36 -15.00 -10.75
CA ILE A 229 -18.77 -14.64 -12.04
C ILE A 229 -19.87 -14.14 -12.99
N GLN A 230 -19.72 -12.91 -13.44
CA GLN A 230 -20.69 -12.24 -14.31
C GLN A 230 -20.24 -12.35 -15.76
N HIS A 231 -21.15 -12.76 -16.65
CA HIS A 231 -20.87 -12.97 -18.06
C HIS A 231 -21.64 -11.98 -18.94
N PHE A 232 -21.10 -11.68 -20.12
CA PHE A 232 -21.84 -11.08 -21.22
C PHE A 232 -22.75 -12.12 -21.88
N PRO A 233 -23.76 -11.70 -22.66
CA PRO A 233 -24.55 -12.63 -23.48
C PRO A 233 -23.72 -13.49 -24.43
N SER A 234 -22.51 -13.05 -24.81
CA SER A 234 -21.55 -13.84 -25.62
C SER A 234 -20.94 -15.03 -24.87
N GLY A 235 -21.06 -15.08 -23.54
CA GLY A 235 -20.38 -16.06 -22.69
C GLY A 235 -19.04 -15.58 -22.14
N ASP A 236 -18.51 -14.45 -22.62
CA ASP A 236 -17.27 -13.88 -22.09
C ASP A 236 -17.47 -13.31 -20.67
N VAL A 237 -16.44 -13.44 -19.82
CA VAL A 237 -16.49 -12.88 -18.47
C VAL A 237 -16.51 -11.35 -18.53
N ARG A 238 -17.58 -10.76 -18.00
CA ARG A 238 -17.76 -9.31 -17.83
C ARG A 238 -17.11 -8.79 -16.56
N GLY A 239 -17.16 -9.58 -15.49
CA GLY A 239 -16.73 -9.17 -14.17
C GLY A 239 -16.96 -10.24 -13.13
N TYR A 240 -16.68 -9.92 -11.87
CA TYR A 240 -16.94 -10.82 -10.76
C TYR A 240 -17.29 -10.03 -9.50
N LYS A 241 -17.97 -10.71 -8.58
CA LYS A 241 -18.21 -10.26 -7.22
C LYS A 241 -17.71 -11.30 -6.23
N VAL A 242 -17.32 -10.81 -5.06
CA VAL A 242 -16.92 -11.66 -3.94
C VAL A 242 -17.66 -11.26 -2.67
N ALA A 243 -17.91 -12.23 -1.81
CA ALA A 243 -18.46 -12.03 -0.47
C ALA A 243 -17.73 -12.93 0.53
N LEU A 244 -17.63 -12.47 1.79
CA LEU A 244 -17.22 -13.37 2.86
C LEU A 244 -18.40 -14.23 3.26
N ASP A 245 -18.14 -15.51 3.45
CA ASP A 245 -19.13 -16.38 4.06
C ASP A 245 -19.51 -15.86 5.47
N GLY A 246 -20.80 -15.89 5.78
CA GLY A 246 -21.38 -15.33 7.01
C GLY A 246 -21.52 -13.80 7.08
N ASP A 247 -20.99 -13.01 6.14
CA ASP A 247 -21.22 -11.55 6.11
C ASP A 247 -22.50 -11.19 5.36
N THR A 248 -23.61 -11.03 6.09
CA THR A 248 -24.94 -10.81 5.52
C THR A 248 -25.50 -9.40 5.72
N ASN A 249 -26.44 -9.01 4.86
CA ASN A 249 -27.27 -7.81 4.99
C ASN A 249 -28.44 -8.06 5.96
N LYS A 250 -29.36 -7.09 6.09
CA LYS A 250 -30.52 -7.21 7.01
C LYS A 250 -31.49 -8.31 6.58
N GLU A 251 -31.48 -8.64 5.29
CA GLU A 251 -32.30 -9.65 4.65
C GLU A 251 -31.65 -11.05 4.69
N GLY A 252 -30.49 -11.20 5.36
CA GLY A 252 -29.78 -12.49 5.48
C GLY A 252 -29.01 -12.90 4.22
N GLN A 253 -28.89 -12.03 3.22
CA GLN A 253 -28.18 -12.31 1.97
C GLN A 253 -26.71 -11.88 2.06
N PRO A 254 -25.76 -12.56 1.37
CA PRO A 254 -24.36 -12.16 1.37
C PRO A 254 -24.13 -10.73 0.89
N VAL A 255 -23.20 -10.02 1.53
CA VAL A 255 -22.78 -8.68 1.11
C VAL A 255 -21.71 -8.78 0.03
N TRP A 256 -22.12 -8.55 -1.22
CA TRP A 256 -21.24 -8.66 -2.38
C TRP A 256 -20.45 -7.39 -2.69
N PHE A 257 -19.18 -7.55 -3.02
CA PHE A 257 -18.29 -6.51 -3.54
C PHE A 257 -17.76 -6.91 -4.92
N SER A 258 -17.92 -6.04 -5.92
CA SER A 258 -17.21 -6.26 -7.20
C SER A 258 -15.71 -6.02 -7.03
N GLY A 259 -14.88 -6.66 -7.85
CA GLY A 259 -13.43 -6.43 -7.85
C GLY A 259 -13.06 -4.94 -7.95
N SER A 260 -13.70 -4.20 -8.86
CA SER A 260 -13.53 -2.74 -9.01
C SER A 260 -13.96 -1.90 -7.79
N VAL A 261 -14.90 -2.39 -6.98
CA VAL A 261 -15.34 -1.74 -5.73
C VAL A 261 -14.37 -2.04 -4.59
N LEU A 262 -13.74 -3.22 -4.60
CA LEU A 262 -12.63 -3.52 -3.68
C LEU A 262 -11.45 -2.61 -3.98
N ALA A 263 -10.97 -2.58 -5.23
CA ALA A 263 -10.00 -1.61 -5.71
C ALA A 263 -10.02 -1.51 -7.26
N PRO A 264 -9.71 -0.35 -7.86
CA PRO A 264 -9.75 -0.19 -9.32
C PRO A 264 -8.88 -1.21 -10.09
N ASP A 265 -7.72 -1.56 -9.54
CA ASP A 265 -6.76 -2.52 -10.11
C ASP A 265 -7.20 -3.99 -10.01
N LEU A 266 -8.28 -4.26 -9.26
CA LEU A 266 -8.87 -5.59 -9.09
C LEU A 266 -10.11 -5.80 -9.97
N SER A 267 -10.36 -4.93 -10.94
CA SER A 267 -11.39 -5.20 -11.95
C SER A 267 -10.97 -6.39 -12.82
N TYR A 268 -11.95 -7.18 -13.30
CA TYR A 268 -11.66 -8.35 -14.15
C TYR A 268 -10.78 -8.03 -15.37
N PRO A 269 -11.04 -6.96 -16.16
CA PRO A 269 -10.17 -6.63 -17.29
C PRO A 269 -8.70 -6.38 -16.89
N LYS A 270 -8.48 -5.77 -15.71
CA LYS A 270 -7.13 -5.50 -15.20
C LYS A 270 -6.44 -6.74 -14.66
N ILE A 271 -7.20 -7.71 -14.15
CA ILE A 271 -6.68 -9.02 -13.75
C ILE A 271 -6.33 -9.84 -15.00
N ALA A 272 -7.23 -9.89 -15.99
CA ALA A 272 -7.01 -10.61 -17.25
C ALA A 272 -5.78 -10.08 -18.01
N GLU A 273 -5.58 -8.75 -18.07
CA GLU A 273 -4.40 -8.09 -18.68
C GLU A 273 -3.07 -8.53 -18.02
N ARG A 274 -3.08 -9.03 -16.78
CA ARG A 274 -1.86 -9.55 -16.12
C ARG A 274 -1.57 -11.00 -16.50
N PHE A 275 -2.59 -11.75 -16.89
CA PHE A 275 -2.49 -13.16 -17.24
C PHE A 275 -2.31 -13.42 -18.73
N THR A 276 -2.51 -12.41 -19.59
CA THR A 276 -2.17 -12.51 -21.01
C THR A 276 -0.68 -12.82 -21.18
N ASP A 277 -0.39 -14.01 -21.73
CA ASP A 277 0.93 -14.60 -21.81
C ASP A 277 1.91 -13.81 -22.68
N ALA A 278 3.15 -13.69 -22.18
CA ALA A 278 4.33 -13.73 -23.04
C ALA A 278 4.85 -15.18 -23.07
N PRO A 279 5.32 -15.70 -24.22
CA PRO A 279 5.77 -17.07 -24.35
C PRO A 279 6.78 -17.44 -23.25
N ALA A 280 6.61 -18.64 -22.70
CA ALA A 280 7.53 -19.18 -21.71
C ALA A 280 8.94 -19.22 -22.32
N PRO A 281 9.98 -18.66 -21.66
CA PRO A 281 11.35 -18.91 -22.07
C PRO A 281 11.63 -20.41 -21.93
N PRO A 282 12.54 -20.97 -22.74
CA PRO A 282 12.88 -22.39 -22.69
C PRO A 282 13.26 -22.80 -21.26
N SER A 283 12.73 -23.94 -20.82
CA SER A 283 13.03 -24.52 -19.50
C SER A 283 14.55 -24.63 -19.34
N PRO A 284 15.15 -24.12 -18.24
CA PRO A 284 16.56 -24.32 -17.99
C PRO A 284 16.88 -25.81 -17.92
N GLN A 285 17.97 -26.21 -18.56
CA GLN A 285 18.46 -27.60 -18.58
C GLN A 285 18.62 -28.13 -17.15
N ALA A 286 18.36 -29.44 -16.97
CA ALA A 286 18.31 -30.18 -15.72
C ALA A 286 19.68 -30.35 -15.01
N GLY A 287 20.46 -29.28 -14.93
CA GLY A 287 21.76 -29.25 -14.28
C GLY A 287 21.73 -28.62 -12.89
N HIS A 288 21.26 -27.38 -12.74
CA HIS A 288 21.29 -26.63 -11.47
C HIS A 288 20.15 -25.60 -11.45
N ARG A 289 18.92 -26.01 -11.10
CA ARG A 289 17.79 -25.07 -10.96
C ARG A 289 17.98 -24.30 -9.65
N ARG A 290 18.20 -22.98 -9.73
CA ARG A 290 18.21 -22.11 -8.53
C ARG A 290 16.89 -22.25 -7.76
N PRO A 291 16.87 -22.28 -6.42
CA PRO A 291 15.64 -22.29 -5.63
C PRO A 291 14.74 -21.09 -5.99
N ALA A 292 13.41 -21.23 -5.94
CA ALA A 292 12.48 -20.14 -6.32
C ALA A 292 12.71 -18.86 -5.50
N TRP A 293 13.05 -19.03 -4.22
CA TRP A 293 13.34 -17.92 -3.30
C TRP A 293 14.57 -17.09 -3.71
N GLN A 294 15.61 -17.75 -4.22
CA GLN A 294 16.78 -17.06 -4.76
C GLN A 294 16.41 -16.31 -6.05
N GLN A 295 15.60 -16.94 -6.93
CA GLN A 295 15.15 -16.28 -8.16
C GLN A 295 14.32 -15.01 -7.89
N VAL A 296 13.44 -15.01 -6.89
CA VAL A 296 12.69 -13.79 -6.50
C VAL A 296 13.60 -12.75 -5.89
N THR A 297 14.55 -13.16 -5.06
CA THR A 297 15.53 -12.26 -4.45
C THR A 297 16.35 -11.55 -5.53
N ASP A 298 16.91 -12.32 -6.48
CA ASP A 298 17.66 -11.81 -7.62
C ASP A 298 16.80 -10.88 -8.49
N ALA A 299 15.57 -11.29 -8.82
CA ALA A 299 14.65 -10.50 -9.64
C ALA A 299 14.24 -9.18 -8.95
N THR A 300 14.14 -9.17 -7.62
CA THR A 300 13.80 -7.98 -6.83
C THR A 300 15.00 -7.04 -6.70
N ASP A 301 16.22 -7.56 -6.57
CA ASP A 301 17.44 -6.72 -6.51
C ASP A 301 17.67 -5.89 -7.78
N LEU A 302 17.14 -6.35 -8.92
CA LEU A 302 17.21 -5.61 -10.18
C LEU A 302 16.21 -4.44 -10.25
N ILE A 303 15.17 -4.42 -9.41
CA ILE A 303 14.09 -3.41 -9.50
C ILE A 303 14.62 -1.97 -9.39
N PRO A 304 15.48 -1.59 -8.42
CA PRO A 304 16.00 -0.23 -8.34
C PRO A 304 16.62 0.29 -9.65
N ASP A 305 17.43 -0.53 -10.31
CA ASP A 305 18.06 -0.22 -11.59
C ASP A 305 17.02 -0.13 -12.72
N LEU A 306 16.05 -1.05 -12.74
CA LEU A 306 14.96 -1.06 -13.72
C LEU A 306 14.07 0.19 -13.60
N LEU A 307 13.77 0.65 -12.38
CA LEU A 307 13.01 1.88 -12.16
C LEU A 307 13.76 3.14 -12.64
N THR A 308 15.09 3.10 -12.62
CA THR A 308 15.93 4.23 -13.03
C THR A 308 16.12 4.29 -14.55
N ARG A 309 16.27 3.13 -15.20
CA ARG A 309 16.62 3.03 -16.63
C ARG A 309 15.44 2.89 -17.58
N SER A 310 14.28 2.43 -17.10
CA SER A 310 13.12 2.15 -17.94
C SER A 310 12.19 3.36 -18.07
N ASP A 311 11.36 3.38 -19.11
CA ASP A 311 10.26 4.34 -19.17
C ASP A 311 9.16 4.01 -18.15
N ASP A 312 8.26 4.99 -17.96
CA ASP A 312 7.21 4.97 -16.95
C ASP A 312 6.32 3.72 -16.97
N GLY A 313 5.97 3.21 -18.16
CA GLY A 313 5.09 2.05 -18.27
C GLY A 313 5.77 0.75 -17.81
N ALA A 314 7.05 0.60 -18.11
CA ALA A 314 7.87 -0.52 -17.66
C ALA A 314 8.18 -0.42 -16.15
N ALA A 315 8.55 0.77 -15.67
CA ALA A 315 8.78 1.01 -14.25
C ALA A 315 7.52 0.69 -13.41
N GLN A 316 6.35 1.14 -13.87
CA GLN A 316 5.08 0.82 -13.24
C GLN A 316 4.77 -0.68 -13.22
N ALA A 317 5.20 -1.44 -14.24
CA ALA A 317 5.05 -2.89 -14.26
C ALA A 317 5.91 -3.59 -13.21
N HIS A 318 7.14 -3.11 -12.97
CA HIS A 318 8.00 -3.62 -11.89
C HIS A 318 7.47 -3.24 -10.50
N ILE A 319 6.92 -2.03 -10.32
CA ILE A 319 6.21 -1.66 -9.07
C ILE A 319 5.01 -2.58 -8.83
N ALA A 320 4.27 -2.95 -9.89
CA ALA A 320 3.15 -3.89 -9.77
C ALA A 320 3.60 -5.29 -9.35
N VAL A 321 4.74 -5.79 -9.86
CA VAL A 321 5.29 -7.06 -9.40
C VAL A 321 5.82 -6.96 -7.97
N LEU A 322 6.42 -5.84 -7.56
CA LEU A 322 6.82 -5.62 -6.17
C LEU A 322 5.61 -5.69 -5.22
N ALA A 323 4.46 -5.15 -5.63
CA ALA A 323 3.21 -5.31 -4.88
C ALA A 323 2.76 -6.76 -4.79
N GLU A 324 2.85 -7.52 -5.89
CA GLU A 324 2.53 -8.95 -5.91
C GLU A 324 3.47 -9.76 -4.98
N THR A 325 4.76 -9.41 -4.91
CA THR A 325 5.70 -10.00 -3.95
C THR A 325 5.24 -9.74 -2.51
N LEU A 326 4.88 -8.49 -2.19
CA LEU A 326 4.41 -8.11 -0.86
C LEU A 326 3.08 -8.79 -0.48
N ASP A 327 2.18 -8.96 -1.44
CA ASP A 327 0.89 -9.63 -1.24
C ASP A 327 1.05 -11.15 -1.00
N ALA A 328 2.14 -11.75 -1.52
CA ALA A 328 2.47 -13.18 -1.35
C ALA A 328 3.20 -13.50 -0.04
N LEU A 329 4.08 -12.62 0.44
CA LEU A 329 4.93 -12.87 1.62
C LEU A 329 4.17 -13.33 2.88
N PRO A 330 3.00 -12.75 3.27
CA PRO A 330 2.30 -13.16 4.48
C PRO A 330 1.85 -14.62 4.51
N LEU A 331 1.74 -15.28 3.34
CA LEU A 331 1.36 -16.70 3.23
C LEU A 331 2.51 -17.65 3.60
N ILE A 332 3.75 -17.21 3.39
CA ILE A 332 4.94 -18.05 3.43
C ILE A 332 5.91 -17.64 4.54
N ALA A 333 5.75 -16.44 5.11
CA ALA A 333 6.56 -15.98 6.22
C ALA A 333 6.18 -16.65 7.55
N PRO A 334 7.14 -16.79 8.47
CA PRO A 334 6.90 -17.15 9.88
C PRO A 334 5.78 -16.32 10.54
N ASP A 335 5.04 -16.94 11.46
CA ASP A 335 3.86 -16.35 12.10
C ASP A 335 4.18 -15.03 12.84
N ASP A 336 5.38 -14.91 13.39
CA ASP A 336 5.85 -13.75 14.14
C ASP A 336 6.12 -12.53 13.25
N LEU A 337 6.41 -12.74 11.96
CA LEU A 337 6.64 -11.67 10.97
C LEU A 337 5.35 -11.26 10.23
N ARG A 338 4.38 -12.17 10.14
CA ARG A 338 3.13 -11.98 9.39
C ARG A 338 2.42 -10.65 9.68
N PRO A 339 2.30 -10.16 10.94
CA PRO A 339 1.61 -8.89 11.21
C PRO A 339 2.26 -7.67 10.54
N GLN A 340 3.60 -7.60 10.51
CA GLN A 340 4.30 -6.49 9.87
C GLN A 340 4.21 -6.59 8.35
N LEU A 341 4.31 -7.80 7.79
CA LEU A 341 4.20 -8.03 6.35
C LEU A 341 2.80 -7.71 5.80
N LEU A 342 1.74 -8.02 6.55
CA LEU A 342 0.37 -7.62 6.21
C LEU A 342 0.22 -6.10 6.18
N LYS A 343 0.82 -5.38 7.16
CA LYS A 343 0.81 -3.91 7.18
C LYS A 343 1.62 -3.32 6.02
N ALA A 344 2.78 -3.91 5.70
CA ALA A 344 3.60 -3.51 4.56
C ALA A 344 2.84 -3.64 3.23
N ALA A 345 2.21 -4.79 2.98
CA ALA A 345 1.39 -5.04 1.80
C ALA A 345 0.20 -4.06 1.72
N ALA A 346 -0.53 -3.87 2.82
CA ALA A 346 -1.66 -2.96 2.90
C ALA A 346 -1.26 -1.49 2.61
N ALA A 347 -0.12 -1.03 3.13
CA ALA A 347 0.42 0.29 2.83
C ALA A 347 0.85 0.40 1.36
N PHE A 348 1.53 -0.62 0.84
CA PHE A 348 2.07 -0.60 -0.53
C PHE A 348 0.99 -0.66 -1.59
N GLU A 349 -0.22 -1.15 -1.26
CA GLU A 349 -1.38 -1.04 -2.15
C GLU A 349 -1.56 0.38 -2.69
N ARG A 350 -1.28 1.40 -1.87
CA ARG A 350 -1.41 2.79 -2.29
C ARG A 350 -0.25 3.22 -3.19
N ALA A 351 0.98 2.79 -2.89
CA ALA A 351 2.17 3.07 -3.71
C ALA A 351 2.03 2.47 -5.12
N ASN A 352 1.51 1.24 -5.23
CA ASN A 352 1.30 0.58 -6.52
C ASN A 352 0.28 1.30 -7.43
N ARG A 353 -0.58 2.17 -6.91
CA ARG A 353 -1.65 2.78 -7.70
C ARG A 353 -1.15 4.00 -8.46
N SER A 354 -1.24 3.94 -9.78
CA SER A 354 -0.83 5.00 -10.69
C SER A 354 -1.82 5.19 -11.83
N ARG A 355 -1.82 6.39 -12.41
CA ARG A 355 -2.49 6.66 -13.70
C ARG A 355 -1.68 6.12 -14.89
N ILE A 356 -0.39 5.87 -14.68
CA ILE A 356 0.49 5.30 -15.68
C ILE A 356 0.03 3.86 -15.93
N ARG A 357 -0.24 3.52 -17.20
CA ARG A 357 -0.60 2.16 -17.57
C ARG A 357 0.65 1.29 -17.51
N ALA A 358 0.62 0.26 -16.68
CA ALA A 358 1.69 -0.73 -16.61
C ALA A 358 1.79 -1.51 -17.93
N ARG A 359 3.01 -1.65 -18.43
CA ARG A 359 3.35 -2.59 -19.52
C ARG A 359 3.74 -3.92 -18.93
N HIS A 360 2.72 -4.71 -18.56
CA HIS A 360 2.88 -5.95 -17.79
C HIS A 360 3.86 -6.94 -18.43
N GLU A 361 4.06 -6.84 -19.75
CA GLU A 361 4.99 -7.66 -20.51
C GLU A 361 6.45 -7.52 -20.07
N GLN A 362 6.83 -6.34 -19.61
CA GLN A 362 8.19 -6.01 -19.17
C GLN A 362 8.57 -6.69 -17.84
N ALA A 363 7.58 -7.15 -17.07
CA ALA A 363 7.78 -7.71 -15.73
C ALA A 363 7.38 -9.19 -15.61
N HIS A 364 7.12 -9.90 -16.72
CA HIS A 364 6.69 -11.31 -16.68
C HIS A 364 7.69 -12.25 -16.02
N ALA A 365 9.00 -12.07 -16.26
CA ALA A 365 10.03 -12.91 -15.66
C ALA A 365 9.99 -12.81 -14.12
N ASN A 366 9.97 -11.57 -13.60
CA ASN A 366 9.88 -11.31 -12.16
C ASN A 366 8.57 -11.87 -11.59
N ARG A 367 7.44 -11.67 -12.27
CA ARG A 367 6.13 -12.24 -11.86
C ARG A 367 6.15 -13.76 -11.77
N ARG A 368 6.79 -14.45 -12.73
CA ARG A 368 6.93 -15.91 -12.69
C ARG A 368 7.75 -16.37 -11.48
N ALA A 369 8.83 -15.65 -11.16
CA ALA A 369 9.60 -15.93 -9.95
C ALA A 369 8.72 -15.79 -8.69
N VAL A 370 7.94 -14.71 -8.59
CA VAL A 370 7.01 -14.48 -7.46
C VAL A 370 5.98 -15.60 -7.33
N LYS A 371 5.43 -16.11 -8.44
CA LYS A 371 4.49 -17.25 -8.38
C LYS A 371 5.17 -18.55 -7.93
N ALA A 372 6.45 -18.74 -8.23
CA ALA A 372 7.18 -19.96 -7.91
C ALA A 372 7.39 -20.14 -6.40
N ILE A 373 7.57 -19.06 -5.62
CA ILE A 373 7.80 -19.17 -4.16
C ILE A 373 6.57 -19.68 -3.41
N LEU A 374 5.37 -19.51 -3.96
CA LEU A 374 4.13 -20.01 -3.36
C LEU A 374 3.94 -21.53 -3.59
N ARG A 375 4.76 -22.13 -4.47
CA ARG A 375 4.73 -23.57 -4.79
C ARG A 375 5.90 -24.33 -4.18
N GLU A 376 6.81 -23.64 -3.49
CA GLU A 376 7.96 -24.21 -2.78
C GLU A 376 7.83 -23.94 -1.28
N PRO A 377 8.36 -24.82 -0.40
CA PRO A 377 8.37 -24.54 1.02
C PRO A 377 9.19 -23.28 1.32
N ALA A 378 8.77 -22.52 2.33
CA ALA A 378 9.53 -21.37 2.78
C ALA A 378 10.93 -21.76 3.25
N PRO A 379 11.95 -20.88 3.09
CA PRO A 379 13.27 -21.15 3.59
C PRO A 379 13.18 -21.33 5.10
N LYS A 380 13.66 -22.47 5.58
CA LYS A 380 13.88 -22.70 7.02
C LYS A 380 14.99 -21.81 7.58
N ASP A 381 15.76 -21.22 6.69
CA ASP A 381 16.89 -20.36 6.99
C ASP A 381 16.45 -18.91 7.15
N ALA A 382 16.58 -18.39 8.38
CA ALA A 382 16.28 -17.01 8.71
C ALA A 382 17.18 -16.01 7.95
N ALA A 383 18.40 -16.40 7.56
CA ALA A 383 19.30 -15.54 6.78
C ALA A 383 18.77 -15.32 5.36
N ALA A 384 18.25 -16.35 4.70
CA ALA A 384 17.65 -16.23 3.37
C ALA A 384 16.43 -15.30 3.38
N LEU A 385 15.59 -15.40 4.42
CA LEU A 385 14.46 -14.51 4.60
C LEU A 385 14.91 -13.07 4.89
N ALA A 386 15.93 -12.87 5.71
CA ALA A 386 16.48 -11.54 6.00
C ALA A 386 17.02 -10.87 4.72
N ILE A 387 17.76 -11.60 3.88
CA ILE A 387 18.23 -11.09 2.58
C ILE A 387 17.05 -10.70 1.69
N MET A 388 16.02 -11.53 1.59
CA MET A 388 14.84 -11.22 0.78
C MET A 388 14.13 -9.95 1.27
N LEU A 389 13.98 -9.78 2.58
CA LEU A 389 13.36 -8.58 3.15
C LEU A 389 14.20 -7.32 2.90
N ASP A 390 15.53 -7.42 2.95
CA ASP A 390 16.45 -6.32 2.58
C ASP A 390 16.26 -5.89 1.11
N VAL A 391 16.23 -6.84 0.17
CA VAL A 391 16.07 -6.50 -1.26
C VAL A 391 14.70 -5.88 -1.56
N ILE A 392 13.65 -6.35 -0.89
CA ILE A 392 12.30 -5.78 -1.04
C ILE A 392 12.26 -4.37 -0.44
N TRP A 393 12.89 -4.16 0.71
CA TRP A 393 12.99 -2.86 1.35
C TRP A 393 13.70 -1.84 0.44
N LEU A 394 14.84 -2.21 -0.15
CA LEU A 394 15.56 -1.44 -1.17
C LEU A 394 14.68 -1.11 -2.38
N ALA A 395 13.97 -2.11 -2.93
CA ALA A 395 13.07 -1.90 -4.06
C ALA A 395 11.91 -0.93 -3.73
N VAL A 396 11.40 -0.95 -2.50
CA VAL A 396 10.38 -0.01 -2.02
C VAL A 396 10.93 1.42 -1.87
N ILE A 397 12.16 1.58 -1.40
CA ILE A 397 12.83 2.90 -1.35
C ILE A 397 13.03 3.45 -2.76
N ALA A 398 13.49 2.62 -3.69
CA ALA A 398 13.60 3.01 -5.10
C ALA A 398 12.23 3.41 -5.70
N ALA A 399 11.16 2.68 -5.40
CA ALA A 399 9.81 3.04 -5.80
C ALA A 399 9.37 4.39 -5.21
N ARG A 400 9.66 4.66 -3.93
CA ARG A 400 9.42 5.97 -3.30
C ARG A 400 10.11 7.10 -4.07
N HIS A 401 11.40 6.96 -4.37
CA HIS A 401 12.16 7.97 -5.12
C HIS A 401 11.59 8.18 -6.53
N TRP A 402 11.22 7.09 -7.21
CA TRP A 402 10.57 7.13 -8.52
C TRP A 402 9.24 7.90 -8.50
N HIS A 403 8.44 7.73 -7.43
CA HIS A 403 7.22 8.48 -7.21
C HIS A 403 7.47 9.96 -6.89
N GLN A 404 8.45 10.27 -6.04
CA GLN A 404 8.81 11.66 -5.71
C GLN A 404 9.26 12.44 -6.95
N ALA A 405 10.08 11.82 -7.82
CA ALA A 405 10.51 12.42 -9.07
C ALA A 405 9.34 12.77 -10.02
N ARG A 406 8.17 12.16 -9.83
CA ARG A 406 6.94 12.36 -10.60
C ARG A 406 5.85 13.12 -9.85
N GLN A 407 6.17 13.68 -8.66
CA GLN A 407 5.20 14.37 -7.80
C GLN A 407 3.98 13.49 -7.43
N HIS A 408 4.21 12.18 -7.30
CA HIS A 408 3.23 11.22 -6.81
C HIS A 408 3.27 11.15 -5.28
N ASP A 409 3.00 12.28 -4.61
CA ASP A 409 3.27 12.46 -3.17
C ASP A 409 2.61 11.40 -2.28
N GLN A 410 1.37 11.00 -2.61
CA GLN A 410 0.64 10.00 -1.83
C GLN A 410 1.19 8.58 -2.01
N GLN A 411 1.71 8.27 -3.18
CA GLN A 411 2.37 7.00 -3.45
C GLN A 411 3.74 6.96 -2.79
N ALA A 412 4.48 8.07 -2.84
CA ALA A 412 5.76 8.21 -2.14
C ALA A 412 5.59 8.05 -0.62
N GLU A 413 4.56 8.67 -0.03
CA GLU A 413 4.24 8.52 1.38
C GLU A 413 3.81 7.09 1.74
N ALA A 414 3.02 6.44 0.89
CA ALA A 414 2.67 5.04 1.07
C ALA A 414 3.89 4.11 1.01
N ALA A 415 4.80 4.33 0.06
CA ALA A 415 6.04 3.57 -0.03
C ALA A 415 6.95 3.80 1.19
N ARG A 416 6.96 5.03 1.76
CA ARG A 416 7.64 5.33 3.03
C ARG A 416 7.08 4.50 4.18
N GLN A 417 5.76 4.46 4.34
CA GLN A 417 5.10 3.64 5.37
C GLN A 417 5.35 2.13 5.17
N THR A 418 5.34 1.66 3.92
CA THR A 418 5.73 0.27 3.61
C THR A 418 7.16 -0.02 4.05
N ALA A 419 8.11 0.89 3.78
CA ALA A 419 9.50 0.72 4.17
C ALA A 419 9.68 0.63 5.69
N GLU A 420 8.90 1.37 6.48
CA GLU A 420 8.91 1.27 7.96
C GLU A 420 8.47 -0.12 8.44
N HIS A 421 7.39 -0.67 7.88
CA HIS A 421 6.91 -2.01 8.23
C HIS A 421 7.87 -3.12 7.79
N LEU A 422 8.43 -3.01 6.58
CA LEU A 422 9.44 -3.95 6.09
C LEU A 422 10.69 -3.93 6.94
N ARG A 423 11.13 -2.75 7.36
CA ARG A 423 12.29 -2.62 8.24
C ARG A 423 12.06 -3.30 9.59
N ALA A 424 10.87 -3.15 10.18
CA ALA A 424 10.53 -3.85 11.42
C ALA A 424 10.55 -5.38 11.24
N ALA A 425 9.99 -5.89 10.15
CA ALA A 425 10.03 -7.32 9.82
C ALA A 425 11.47 -7.81 9.58
N TYR A 426 12.27 -7.03 8.85
CA TYR A 426 13.67 -7.32 8.58
C TYR A 426 14.49 -7.40 9.87
N GLN A 427 14.37 -6.42 10.77
CA GLN A 427 15.11 -6.41 12.04
C GLN A 427 14.80 -7.65 12.89
N GLN A 428 13.55 -8.10 12.89
CA GLN A 428 13.15 -9.31 13.59
C GLN A 428 13.70 -10.59 12.92
N ALA A 429 13.63 -10.66 11.58
CA ALA A 429 14.15 -11.80 10.82
C ALA A 429 15.69 -11.92 10.89
N SER A 430 16.40 -10.79 10.91
CA SER A 430 17.87 -10.73 10.87
C SER A 430 18.52 -10.85 12.25
N ALA A 431 17.77 -10.70 13.34
CA ALA A 431 18.31 -10.68 14.70
C ALA A 431 19.17 -11.90 15.03
N GLN A 432 18.63 -13.12 14.84
CA GLN A 432 19.35 -14.36 15.14
C GLN A 432 20.55 -14.58 14.21
N PRO A 433 20.41 -14.53 12.87
CA PRO A 433 21.55 -14.70 11.97
C PRO A 433 22.66 -13.66 12.22
N THR A 434 22.30 -12.40 12.45
CA THR A 434 23.28 -11.32 12.71
C THR A 434 24.02 -11.55 14.03
N ALA A 435 23.33 -12.03 15.08
CA ALA A 435 23.96 -12.36 16.35
C ALA A 435 25.01 -13.48 16.22
N VAL A 436 24.71 -14.52 15.44
CA VAL A 436 25.65 -15.63 15.17
C VAL A 436 26.91 -15.11 14.46
N ILE A 437 26.73 -14.29 13.42
CA ILE A 437 27.85 -13.70 12.67
C ILE A 437 28.65 -12.73 13.57
N ALA A 438 27.97 -11.95 14.41
CA ALA A 438 28.59 -11.03 15.36
C ALA A 438 29.46 -11.75 16.39
N GLN A 439 28.98 -12.87 16.95
CA GLN A 439 29.75 -13.69 17.89
C GLN A 439 31.04 -14.20 17.24
N ARG A 440 30.98 -14.66 15.99
CA ARG A 440 32.17 -15.06 15.24
C ARG A 440 33.12 -13.89 15.02
N GLY A 441 32.60 -12.70 14.73
CA GLY A 441 33.36 -11.46 14.64
C GLY A 441 34.12 -11.10 15.91
N GLN A 442 33.49 -11.29 17.07
CA GLN A 442 34.11 -11.08 18.38
C GLN A 442 35.23 -12.08 18.68
N LEU A 443 35.17 -13.28 18.07
CA LEU A 443 36.17 -14.34 18.20
C LEU A 443 37.31 -14.24 17.16
N LEU A 444 37.24 -13.29 16.21
CA LEU A 444 38.33 -13.09 15.24
C LEU A 444 39.64 -12.74 15.95
N ALA A 445 40.74 -13.35 15.48
CA ALA A 445 42.10 -13.03 15.91
C ALA A 445 42.38 -11.52 15.74
N VAL A 446 43.10 -10.94 16.71
CA VAL A 446 43.36 -9.48 16.79
C VAL A 446 43.90 -8.93 15.46
N ARG A 447 44.89 -9.59 14.86
CA ARG A 447 45.48 -9.19 13.57
C ARG A 447 44.48 -9.17 12.41
N VAL A 448 43.53 -10.10 12.39
CA VAL A 448 42.48 -10.15 11.36
C VAL A 448 41.53 -8.97 11.56
N ARG A 449 41.12 -8.71 12.80
CA ARG A 449 40.25 -7.57 13.14
C ARG A 449 40.89 -6.23 12.77
N GLU A 450 42.16 -6.03 13.12
CA GLU A 450 42.92 -4.82 12.76
C GLU A 450 43.00 -4.62 11.24
N ARG A 451 43.17 -5.70 10.47
CA ARG A 451 43.08 -5.64 9.00
C ARG A 451 41.71 -5.18 8.52
N GLN A 452 40.62 -5.70 9.08
CA GLN A 452 39.28 -5.27 8.67
C GLN A 452 39.00 -3.82 9.04
N VAL A 453 39.50 -3.34 10.18
CA VAL A 453 39.44 -1.91 10.55
C VAL A 453 40.20 -1.06 9.54
N ALA A 454 41.43 -1.46 9.18
CA ALA A 454 42.23 -0.73 8.20
C ALA A 454 41.56 -0.71 6.81
N LEU A 455 40.99 -1.84 6.39
CA LEU A 455 40.23 -1.95 5.15
C LEU A 455 39.03 -1.00 5.14
N LEU A 456 38.23 -0.99 6.22
CA LEU A 456 37.07 -0.11 6.33
C LEU A 456 37.46 1.37 6.24
N ARG A 457 38.50 1.78 6.97
CA ARG A 457 39.03 3.16 6.94
C ARG A 457 39.57 3.55 5.57
N GLN A 458 40.16 2.60 4.84
CA GLN A 458 40.66 2.83 3.49
C GLN A 458 39.52 3.00 2.47
N VAL A 459 38.50 2.14 2.53
CA VAL A 459 37.44 2.08 1.51
C VAL A 459 36.34 3.11 1.77
N LEU A 460 35.94 3.29 3.04
CA LEU A 460 34.84 4.17 3.45
C LEU A 460 35.31 5.18 4.51
N PRO A 461 36.31 6.04 4.23
CA PRO A 461 36.92 6.92 5.23
C PRO A 461 35.92 7.84 5.94
N GLY A 462 34.89 8.32 5.23
CA GLY A 462 33.87 9.21 5.79
C GLY A 462 32.83 8.51 6.70
N LEU A 463 32.70 7.19 6.62
CA LEU A 463 31.74 6.41 7.41
C LEU A 463 32.42 5.48 8.42
N ALA A 464 33.74 5.30 8.33
CA ALA A 464 34.47 4.27 9.06
C ALA A 464 34.27 4.39 10.58
N GLU A 465 34.49 5.56 11.17
CA GLU A 465 34.37 5.71 12.63
C GLU A 465 32.93 5.54 13.14
N GLN A 466 31.94 5.95 12.35
CA GLN A 466 30.54 5.67 12.67
C GLN A 466 30.26 4.18 12.67
N ILE A 467 30.64 3.47 11.59
CA ILE A 467 30.44 2.02 11.46
C ILE A 467 31.18 1.26 12.55
N LEU A 468 32.40 1.66 12.90
CA LEU A 468 33.19 1.03 13.97
C LEU A 468 32.53 1.19 15.36
N ALA A 469 31.76 2.25 15.56
CA ALA A 469 31.00 2.49 16.78
C ALA A 469 29.65 1.74 16.82
N GLU A 470 29.19 1.19 15.70
CA GLU A 470 27.91 0.47 15.65
C GLU A 470 28.00 -0.92 16.29
N PRO A 471 26.94 -1.37 16.99
CA PRO A 471 26.89 -2.71 17.59
C PRO A 471 27.07 -3.85 16.57
N GLY A 472 26.73 -3.63 15.30
CA GLY A 472 26.86 -4.61 14.23
C GLY A 472 28.26 -4.69 13.60
N TRP A 473 29.22 -3.85 14.01
CA TRP A 473 30.61 -3.93 13.50
C TRP A 473 31.22 -5.33 13.57
N PRO A 474 31.10 -6.11 14.67
CA PRO A 474 31.66 -7.45 14.71
C PRO A 474 31.12 -8.35 13.59
N ALA A 475 29.83 -8.25 13.26
CA ALA A 475 29.25 -9.03 12.18
C ALA A 475 29.81 -8.62 10.80
N LEU A 476 29.99 -7.31 10.59
CA LEU A 476 30.61 -6.80 9.37
C LEU A 476 32.07 -7.25 9.24
N ALA A 477 32.84 -7.21 10.32
CA ALA A 477 34.23 -7.67 10.34
C ALA A 477 34.35 -9.18 10.01
N ALA A 478 33.46 -10.01 10.56
CA ALA A 478 33.37 -11.43 10.21
C ALA A 478 33.03 -11.63 8.73
N THR A 479 32.06 -10.86 8.22
CA THR A 479 31.64 -10.94 6.82
C THR A 479 32.76 -10.52 5.87
N LEU A 480 33.51 -9.46 6.16
CA LEU A 480 34.67 -9.06 5.36
C LEU A 480 35.76 -10.15 5.36
N ALA A 481 36.01 -10.78 6.51
CA ALA A 481 36.93 -11.92 6.58
C ALA A 481 36.43 -13.12 5.75
N ASP A 482 35.13 -13.39 5.76
CA ASP A 482 34.51 -14.46 4.96
C ASP A 482 34.61 -14.20 3.46
N THR A 483 34.37 -12.97 3.01
CA THR A 483 34.52 -12.62 1.59
C THR A 483 35.96 -12.87 1.11
N GLN A 484 36.96 -12.53 1.93
CA GLN A 484 38.36 -12.81 1.64
C GLN A 484 38.66 -14.31 1.64
N ALA A 485 38.11 -15.07 2.59
CA ALA A 485 38.27 -16.54 2.64
C ALA A 485 37.63 -17.22 1.42
N ALA A 486 36.53 -16.67 0.90
CA ALA A 486 35.89 -17.08 -0.33
C ALA A 486 36.60 -16.60 -1.61
N SER A 487 37.84 -16.10 -1.52
CA SER A 487 38.64 -15.58 -2.63
C SER A 487 38.06 -14.37 -3.36
N HIS A 488 37.13 -13.63 -2.75
CA HIS A 488 36.68 -12.35 -3.26
C HIS A 488 37.59 -11.21 -2.79
N ASN A 489 37.55 -10.06 -3.49
CA ASN A 489 38.21 -8.84 -3.05
C ASN A 489 37.28 -8.04 -2.12
N PRO A 490 37.52 -8.03 -0.79
CA PRO A 490 36.62 -7.38 0.15
C PRO A 490 36.57 -5.85 -0.03
N ALA A 491 37.63 -5.23 -0.57
CA ALA A 491 37.66 -3.79 -0.82
C ALA A 491 36.68 -3.37 -1.93
N VAL A 492 36.68 -4.13 -3.03
CA VAL A 492 35.80 -3.89 -4.18
C VAL A 492 34.35 -4.11 -3.79
N LEU A 493 34.07 -5.23 -3.11
CA LEU A 493 32.71 -5.55 -2.67
C LEU A 493 32.19 -4.55 -1.64
N LEU A 494 33.02 -4.09 -0.70
CA LEU A 494 32.63 -3.08 0.28
C LEU A 494 32.34 -1.72 -0.38
N ALA A 495 33.15 -1.32 -1.36
CA ALA A 495 32.91 -0.10 -2.15
C ALA A 495 31.60 -0.22 -2.95
N GLU A 496 31.37 -1.36 -3.61
CA GLU A 496 30.14 -1.61 -4.37
C GLU A 496 28.90 -1.63 -3.45
N ALA A 497 28.99 -2.29 -2.31
CA ALA A 497 27.92 -2.35 -1.32
C ALA A 497 27.57 -0.96 -0.77
N ALA A 498 28.55 -0.05 -0.73
CA ALA A 498 28.38 1.31 -0.23
C ALA A 498 27.95 2.35 -1.28
N THR A 499 28.22 2.13 -2.56
CA THR A 499 27.80 3.06 -3.64
C THR A 499 26.30 3.02 -3.92
N ARG A 500 25.60 1.95 -3.51
CA ARG A 500 24.14 1.88 -3.60
C ARG A 500 23.51 2.85 -2.58
N ARG A 501 23.04 3.98 -3.12
CA ARG A 501 22.37 5.23 -2.64
C ARG A 501 21.60 5.30 -1.30
N GLU A 502 21.76 4.35 -0.37
CA GLU A 502 20.86 4.22 0.79
C GLU A 502 21.57 4.13 2.15
N LEU A 503 22.90 4.24 2.21
CA LEU A 503 23.61 4.24 3.50
C LEU A 503 23.29 5.47 4.36
N ASP A 504 22.97 6.59 3.71
CA ASP A 504 22.61 7.88 4.28
C ASP A 504 21.23 7.90 4.96
N THR A 505 20.40 6.86 4.74
CA THR A 505 19.11 6.68 5.43
C THR A 505 19.08 5.47 6.36
N ALA A 506 20.18 4.70 6.41
CA ALA A 506 20.31 3.55 7.28
C ALA A 506 20.57 3.99 8.73
N THR A 507 19.82 3.45 9.68
CA THR A 507 20.09 3.68 11.12
C THR A 507 21.18 2.78 11.69
N ALA A 508 21.56 1.73 10.96
CA ALA A 508 22.67 0.84 11.26
C ALA A 508 23.32 0.45 9.93
N ILE A 509 24.42 1.12 9.59
CA ILE A 509 25.12 0.95 8.31
C ILE A 509 25.77 -0.44 8.25
N SER A 510 26.29 -0.95 9.38
CA SER A 510 26.94 -2.26 9.49
C SER A 510 26.02 -3.39 9.06
N ASP A 511 24.76 -3.37 9.48
CA ASP A 511 23.81 -4.46 9.23
C ASP A 511 23.45 -4.55 7.75
N VAL A 512 23.24 -3.40 7.12
CA VAL A 512 22.99 -3.30 5.67
C VAL A 512 24.20 -3.83 4.89
N LEU A 513 25.41 -3.46 5.30
CA LEU A 513 26.64 -3.92 4.63
C LEU A 513 26.87 -5.42 4.80
N VAL A 514 26.57 -6.01 5.97
CA VAL A 514 26.67 -7.46 6.20
C VAL A 514 25.89 -8.24 5.15
N TRP A 515 24.60 -7.97 5.00
CA TRP A 515 23.76 -8.77 4.12
C TRP A 515 24.03 -8.51 2.64
N ARG A 516 24.34 -7.26 2.28
CA ARG A 516 24.78 -6.94 0.91
C ARG A 516 26.04 -7.69 0.54
N LEU A 517 27.06 -7.68 1.40
CA LEU A 517 28.31 -8.39 1.14
C LEU A 517 28.11 -9.89 1.06
N ARG A 518 27.36 -10.49 2.00
CA ARG A 518 27.04 -11.93 1.96
C ARG A 518 26.35 -12.31 0.66
N ARG A 519 25.39 -11.50 0.21
CA ARG A 519 24.67 -11.74 -1.04
C ARG A 519 25.57 -11.58 -2.27
N THR A 520 26.30 -10.47 -2.39
CA THR A 520 27.14 -10.19 -3.57
C THR A 520 28.29 -11.19 -3.71
N ALA A 521 28.81 -11.70 -2.59
CA ALA A 521 29.85 -12.72 -2.55
C ALA A 521 29.32 -14.17 -2.50
N ASP A 522 28.00 -14.38 -2.62
CA ASP A 522 27.34 -15.69 -2.54
C ASP A 522 27.80 -16.52 -1.32
N LEU A 523 27.96 -15.84 -0.17
CA LEU A 523 28.37 -16.49 1.08
C LEU A 523 27.24 -17.37 1.61
N PRO A 524 27.56 -18.54 2.19
CA PRO A 524 26.57 -19.47 2.70
C PRO A 524 25.65 -18.78 3.73
N THR A 525 24.35 -19.01 3.60
CA THR A 525 23.32 -18.44 4.48
C THR A 525 23.18 -19.24 5.78
N THR A 526 23.57 -20.53 5.76
CA THR A 526 23.63 -21.41 6.93
C THR A 526 25.04 -21.54 7.48
N ASP A 527 25.26 -21.07 8.71
CA ASP A 527 26.43 -21.45 9.51
C ASP A 527 26.05 -22.65 10.39
N ASN A 528 25.95 -23.85 9.78
CA ASN A 528 25.92 -25.09 10.55
C ASN A 528 27.38 -25.56 10.71
N PRO A 529 27.93 -25.71 11.94
CA PRO A 529 29.31 -26.12 12.15
C PRO A 529 29.66 -27.51 11.58
N ASP A 530 28.66 -28.30 11.15
CA ASP A 530 28.82 -29.67 10.64
C ASP A 530 28.79 -29.82 9.11
N THR A 531 28.94 -28.76 8.32
CA THR A 531 29.11 -28.92 6.87
C THR A 531 30.60 -29.05 6.55
N PRO A 532 31.15 -30.25 6.27
CA PRO A 532 32.55 -30.36 5.90
C PRO A 532 32.75 -29.60 4.59
N THR A 533 33.55 -28.54 4.66
CA THR A 533 34.19 -27.93 3.49
C THR A 533 34.81 -29.06 2.69
N ARG A 534 34.44 -29.18 1.41
CA ARG A 534 35.13 -30.03 0.43
C ARG A 534 36.53 -29.44 0.22
N GLY A 535 37.42 -29.70 1.18
CA GLY A 535 38.84 -29.48 1.05
C GLY A 535 39.41 -30.51 0.08
N ASN A 536 40.15 -30.00 -0.91
CA ASN A 536 41.01 -30.77 -1.80
C ASN A 536 41.65 -31.97 -1.10
N ARG A 537 41.30 -33.18 -1.53
CA ARG A 537 42.15 -34.35 -1.27
C ARG A 537 43.42 -34.20 -2.11
N PRO A 538 44.63 -34.32 -1.53
CA PRO A 538 45.84 -34.37 -2.33
C PRO A 538 45.82 -35.64 -3.19
N ALA A 539 46.23 -35.51 -4.44
CA ALA A 539 46.30 -36.57 -5.43
C ALA A 539 47.17 -37.72 -4.91
N SER A 540 46.55 -38.87 -4.67
CA SER A 540 47.25 -40.13 -4.46
C SER A 540 47.70 -40.69 -5.80
N THR A 541 49.01 -40.88 -5.91
CA THR A 541 49.77 -41.48 -7.01
C THR A 541 49.16 -42.81 -7.51
N PRO A 542 49.10 -43.08 -8.82
CA PRO A 542 48.58 -44.34 -9.32
C PRO A 542 49.64 -45.45 -9.22
N ALA A 543 49.30 -46.55 -8.54
CA ALA A 543 50.05 -47.82 -8.60
C ALA A 543 49.50 -48.71 -9.74
N PRO A 544 50.31 -49.61 -10.31
CA PRO A 544 50.16 -50.05 -11.70
C PRO A 544 49.11 -51.15 -11.91
N ALA A 545 48.62 -51.19 -13.15
CA ALA A 545 47.59 -52.08 -13.66
C ALA A 545 48.00 -53.57 -13.62
N ALA A 546 47.11 -54.41 -13.09
CA ALA A 546 47.13 -55.85 -13.29
C ALA A 546 46.13 -56.23 -14.40
N GLN A 547 46.60 -57.05 -15.34
CA GLN A 547 45.87 -57.55 -16.51
C GLN A 547 44.70 -58.48 -16.11
N PRO A 548 43.64 -58.60 -16.95
CA PRO A 548 42.56 -59.55 -16.71
C PRO A 548 42.91 -60.93 -17.28
N ALA A 549 42.87 -61.96 -16.43
CA ALA A 549 42.83 -63.36 -16.85
C ALA A 549 41.38 -63.84 -16.93
N ASN A 550 41.09 -64.37 -18.11
CA ASN A 550 39.86 -64.98 -18.59
C ASN A 550 39.53 -66.28 -17.83
N GLN A 551 38.26 -66.53 -17.46
CA GLN A 551 37.64 -67.86 -17.60
C GLN A 551 36.13 -67.89 -17.35
N ALA A 552 35.49 -68.81 -18.06
CA ALA A 552 34.09 -68.86 -18.40
C ALA A 552 33.23 -69.75 -17.47
N ALA A 553 31.92 -69.57 -17.63
CA ALA A 553 30.85 -70.57 -17.56
C ALA A 553 30.46 -71.16 -16.20
N ASN A 554 29.22 -70.90 -15.77
CA ASN A 554 28.21 -71.96 -15.80
C ASN A 554 26.76 -71.45 -15.84
N ARG A 555 25.93 -72.21 -16.57
CA ARG A 555 24.51 -71.98 -16.91
C ARG A 555 23.59 -72.86 -16.04
N ALA A 556 22.31 -72.45 -15.98
CA ALA A 556 21.09 -73.21 -15.62
C ALA A 556 20.83 -73.41 -14.10
N ALA A 557 19.60 -73.40 -13.55
CA ALA A 557 18.22 -73.56 -14.04
C ALA A 557 17.25 -72.76 -13.11
N ARG A 558 16.19 -72.07 -13.56
CA ARG A 558 14.82 -72.47 -13.96
C ARG A 558 13.91 -73.05 -12.85
N ARG A 559 12.73 -72.40 -12.69
CA ARG A 559 11.46 -72.78 -12.01
C ARG A 559 11.37 -72.38 -10.52
N ARG A 560 10.31 -71.76 -10.00
CA ARG A 560 8.90 -71.55 -10.44
C ARG A 560 8.48 -70.10 -10.29
#